data_AF-X1CS10-F1
#
_entry.id   AF-X1CS10-F1
#
_cell.length_a   1.000
_cell.length_b   1.000
_cell.length_c   1.000
_cell.angle_alpha   90.00
_cell.angle_beta   90.00
_cell.angle_gamma   90.00
#
_symmetry.space_group_name_H-M   'P 1'
#
loop_
_entity.id
_entity.type
_entity.pdbx_description
1 polymer ?
#
loop_
_entity_poly.entity_id
_entity_poly.type
_entity_poly.pdbx_seq_one_letter_code
_entity_poly.pdbx_strand_id
1 'polypeptide(L)'
;MIDDTVWMVNDLLQRGVTILCEMTQGFDLDLEHGIDPEFCTSKMINPAMAMAEAGVSPKWLGDVYGVLRPFPVRHDEGTYLYAEAKPLTWDL
;
A
#
# COMPACT_ATOMS: atom_id res chain seq x y z
N MET A 1 -1.41 -12.62 19.31
CA MET A 1 -0.06 -13.14 19.59
C MET A 1 0.90 -11.96 19.53
N ILE A 2 1.81 -11.81 20.49
CA ILE A 2 2.76 -10.69 20.58
C ILE A 2 4.16 -11.28 20.43
N ASP A 3 5.02 -10.66 19.62
CA ASP A 3 6.40 -11.09 19.38
C ASP A 3 7.29 -9.92 18.94
N ASP A 4 8.62 -10.08 19.02
CA ASP A 4 9.60 -9.15 18.46
C ASP A 4 9.76 -9.40 16.95
N THR A 5 8.80 -8.87 16.21
CA THR A 5 8.74 -9.01 14.75
C THR A 5 9.90 -8.32 14.04
N VAL A 6 10.46 -7.24 14.62
CA VAL A 6 11.60 -6.52 14.02
C VAL A 6 12.85 -7.38 14.05
N TRP A 7 13.14 -8.01 15.20
CA TRP A 7 14.26 -8.95 15.30
C TRP A 7 14.07 -10.15 14.36
N MET A 8 12.88 -10.76 14.37
CA MET A 8 12.57 -11.93 13.55
C MET A 8 12.73 -11.65 12.04
N VAL A 9 12.17 -10.55 11.54
CA VAL A 9 12.26 -10.18 10.12
C VAL A 9 13.72 -9.94 9.73
N ASN A 10 14.50 -9.24 10.55
CA ASN A 10 15.90 -8.96 10.24
C ASN A 10 16.80 -10.19 10.33
N ASP A 11 16.56 -11.15 11.23
CA ASP A 11 17.27 -12.45 11.26
C ASP A 11 17.03 -13.24 9.96
N LEU A 12 15.78 -13.33 9.52
CA LEU A 12 15.42 -14.02 8.29
C LEU A 12 16.08 -13.38 7.06
N LEU A 13 16.06 -12.06 6.96
CA LEU A 13 16.75 -11.33 5.88
C LEU A 13 18.26 -11.59 5.87
N GLN A 14 18.91 -11.60 7.04
CA GLN A 14 20.34 -11.90 7.15
C GLN A 14 20.67 -13.33 6.72
N ARG A 15 19.75 -14.27 6.91
CA ARG A 15 19.87 -15.67 6.47
C ARG A 15 19.55 -15.87 4.99
N GLY A 16 19.27 -14.79 4.25
CA GLY A 16 18.97 -14.82 2.82
C GLY A 16 17.54 -15.26 2.49
N VAL A 17 16.62 -15.21 3.46
CA VAL A 17 15.21 -15.54 3.23
C VAL A 17 14.52 -14.39 2.52
N THR A 18 13.72 -14.70 1.50
CA THR A 18 12.85 -13.74 0.82
C THR A 18 11.58 -13.51 1.62
N ILE A 19 11.22 -12.25 1.86
CA ILE A 19 10.01 -11.84 2.59
C ILE A 19 9.12 -11.05 1.64
N LEU A 20 7.82 -11.38 1.64
CA LEU A 20 6.78 -10.60 0.96
C LEU A 20 6.16 -9.64 1.97
N CYS A 21 6.22 -8.33 1.69
CA CYS A 21 5.51 -7.30 2.43
C CYS A 21 4.24 -6.92 1.66
N GLU A 22 3.08 -7.30 2.20
CA GLU A 22 1.79 -6.88 1.65
C GLU A 22 1.40 -5.51 2.21
N MET A 23 1.18 -4.54 1.33
CA MET A 23 0.81 -3.19 1.69
C MET A 23 -0.70 -2.98 1.65
N THR A 24 -1.16 -2.03 2.46
CA THR A 24 -2.49 -1.43 2.37
C THR A 24 -2.35 0.08 2.55
N GLN A 25 -3.24 0.93 2.05
CA GLN A 25 -4.32 0.68 1.11
C GLN A 25 -3.79 0.85 -0.34
N GLY A 26 -4.59 1.41 -1.26
CA GLY A 26 -4.11 1.80 -2.61
C GLY A 26 -3.36 3.14 -2.59
N PHE A 27 -2.32 3.28 -3.41
CA PHE A 27 -1.43 4.46 -3.44
C PHE A 27 -2.16 5.82 -3.52
N ASP A 28 -3.27 5.87 -4.24
CA ASP A 28 -4.09 7.08 -4.40
C ASP A 28 -4.70 7.62 -3.08
N LEU A 29 -4.70 6.80 -2.02
CA LEU A 29 -5.12 7.18 -0.68
C LEU A 29 -3.94 7.58 0.22
N ASP A 30 -2.72 7.69 -0.29
CA ASP A 30 -1.53 8.08 0.49
C ASP A 30 -1.74 9.46 1.14
N LEU A 31 -1.37 9.58 2.43
CA LEU A 31 -1.54 10.80 3.21
C LEU A 31 -0.78 12.02 2.64
N GLU A 32 0.40 11.80 2.06
CA GLU A 32 1.31 12.86 1.61
C GLU A 32 1.29 13.04 0.09
N HIS A 33 1.07 11.94 -0.65
CA HIS A 33 1.19 11.88 -2.11
C HIS A 33 -0.09 11.42 -2.82
N GLY A 34 -1.19 11.22 -2.09
CA GLY A 34 -2.49 10.91 -2.66
C GLY A 34 -3.02 12.06 -3.52
N ILE A 35 -3.95 11.74 -4.43
CA ILE A 35 -4.53 12.77 -5.32
C ILE A 35 -5.47 13.71 -4.55
N ASP A 36 -6.05 13.25 -3.45
CA ASP A 36 -7.04 13.97 -2.66
C ASP A 36 -6.56 14.18 -1.21
N PRO A 37 -6.35 15.43 -0.77
CA PRO A 37 -5.86 15.73 0.57
C PRO A 37 -6.94 15.57 1.66
N GLU A 38 -8.24 15.60 1.30
CA GLU A 38 -9.35 15.47 2.25
C GLU A 38 -9.78 14.00 2.40
N PHE A 39 -9.79 13.26 1.30
CA PHE A 39 -10.25 11.87 1.25
C PHE A 39 -9.08 10.89 1.08
N CYS A 40 -8.12 10.92 2.01
CA CYS A 40 -6.99 10.00 2.07
C CYS A 40 -7.07 9.09 3.31
N THR A 41 -6.17 8.10 3.38
CA THR A 41 -5.96 7.34 4.62
C THR A 41 -4.99 8.07 5.54
N SER A 42 -5.01 7.74 6.83
CA SER A 42 -4.15 8.38 7.85
C SER A 42 -2.73 7.81 7.89
N LYS A 43 -2.24 7.23 6.78
CA LYS A 43 -0.90 6.68 6.63
C LYS A 43 -0.36 6.96 5.24
N MET A 44 0.97 7.03 5.15
CA MET A 44 1.65 6.96 3.86
C MET A 44 1.58 5.52 3.33
N ILE A 45 1.26 5.39 2.05
CA ILE A 45 1.12 4.15 1.28
C ILE A 45 2.22 4.17 0.22
N ASN A 46 3.46 3.93 0.63
CA ASN A 46 4.58 3.74 -0.29
C ASN A 46 5.59 2.71 0.26
N PRO A 47 6.42 2.10 -0.61
CA PRO A 47 7.32 1.02 -0.19
C PRO A 47 8.30 1.43 0.91
N ALA A 48 8.80 2.67 0.88
CA ALA A 48 9.72 3.16 1.90
C ALA A 48 9.06 3.18 3.29
N MET A 49 7.80 3.60 3.36
CA MET A 49 7.03 3.60 4.60
C MET A 49 6.66 2.20 5.07
N ALA A 50 6.32 1.28 4.16
CA ALA A 50 6.11 -0.12 4.52
C ALA A 50 7.36 -0.76 5.14
N MET A 51 8.55 -0.45 4.61
CA MET A 51 9.82 -0.90 5.18
C MET A 51 10.10 -0.27 6.55
N ALA A 52 9.82 1.02 6.71
CA ALA A 52 9.99 1.72 7.97
C ALA A 52 9.07 1.14 9.07
N GLU A 53 7.80 0.91 8.75
CA GLU A 53 6.82 0.26 9.65
C GLU A 53 7.25 -1.16 10.04
N ALA A 54 7.87 -1.91 9.11
CA ALA A 54 8.40 -3.25 9.38
C ALA A 54 9.77 -3.27 10.08
N GLY A 55 10.39 -2.11 10.34
CA GLY A 55 11.74 -2.03 10.92
C GLY A 55 12.83 -2.60 10.01
N VAL A 56 12.65 -2.49 8.69
CA VAL A 56 13.57 -3.02 7.67
C VAL A 56 14.37 -1.90 7.03
N SER A 57 15.69 -2.07 6.99
CA SER A 57 16.59 -1.13 6.31
C SER A 57 16.33 -1.12 4.78
N PRO A 58 16.30 0.06 4.13
CA PRO A 58 16.16 0.18 2.67
C PRO A 58 17.18 -0.63 1.85
N LYS A 59 18.33 -1.01 2.43
CA LYS A 59 19.34 -1.86 1.77
C LYS A 59 18.81 -3.25 1.39
N TRP A 60 17.72 -3.69 2.03
CA TRP A 60 17.08 -4.98 1.79
C TRP A 60 15.93 -4.89 0.78
N LEU A 61 15.69 -3.71 0.17
CA LEU A 61 14.64 -3.56 -0.83
C LEU A 61 14.93 -4.48 -2.03
N GLY A 62 13.96 -5.34 -2.33
CA GLY A 62 13.94 -6.16 -3.54
C GLY A 62 13.02 -5.55 -4.60
N ASP A 63 12.22 -6.40 -5.22
CA ASP A 63 11.26 -5.97 -6.24
C ASP A 63 10.04 -5.29 -5.61
N VAL A 64 9.52 -4.26 -6.30
CA VAL A 64 8.26 -3.59 -5.96
C VAL A 64 7.23 -3.91 -7.02
N TYR A 65 6.12 -4.55 -6.61
CA TYR A 65 5.05 -4.96 -7.50
C TYR A 65 3.85 -4.01 -7.37
N GLY A 66 3.58 -3.23 -8.41
CA GLY A 66 2.39 -2.40 -8.49
C GLY A 66 1.18 -3.20 -8.97
N VAL A 67 0.09 -3.18 -8.20
CA VAL A 67 -1.18 -3.83 -8.59
C VAL A 67 -2.11 -2.79 -9.20
N LEU A 68 -2.26 -2.83 -10.53
CA LEU A 68 -3.16 -1.94 -11.26
C LEU A 68 -4.40 -2.69 -11.74
N ARG A 69 -5.57 -2.07 -11.59
CA ARG A 69 -6.80 -2.55 -12.21
C ARG A 69 -6.99 -1.89 -13.58
N PRO A 70 -7.55 -2.61 -14.58
CA PRO A 70 -7.87 -2.02 -15.88
C PRO A 70 -8.85 -0.84 -15.79
N PHE A 71 -9.71 -0.84 -14.77
CA PHE A 71 -10.66 0.23 -14.48
C PHE A 71 -10.43 0.74 -13.06
N PRO A 72 -10.25 2.06 -12.87
CA PRO A 72 -10.08 2.63 -11.54
C PRO A 72 -11.37 2.50 -10.74
N VAL A 73 -11.23 2.22 -9.46
CA VAL A 73 -12.33 2.27 -8.48
C VAL A 73 -11.84 3.04 -7.28
N ARG A 74 -12.71 3.85 -6.71
CA ARG A 74 -12.42 4.68 -5.55
C ARG A 74 -13.68 4.80 -4.71
N HIS A 75 -13.51 4.77 -3.39
CA HIS A 75 -14.63 4.81 -2.44
C HIS A 75 -14.42 5.93 -1.43
N ASP A 76 -15.24 6.94 -1.54
CA ASP A 76 -15.19 8.20 -0.81
C ASP A 76 -16.41 9.07 -1.16
N GLU A 77 -16.56 10.17 -0.43
CA GLU A 77 -17.68 11.10 -0.56
C GLU A 77 -17.36 12.31 -1.46
N GLY A 78 -16.15 12.38 -2.01
CA GLY A 78 -15.68 13.48 -2.87
C GLY A 78 -16.16 13.40 -4.32
N THR A 79 -15.98 14.50 -5.06
CA THR A 79 -16.24 14.55 -6.51
C THR A 79 -14.94 14.32 -7.28
N TYR A 80 -14.78 13.15 -7.91
CA TYR A 80 -13.54 12.77 -8.59
C TYR A 80 -13.54 13.09 -10.08
N LEU A 81 -12.34 13.21 -10.65
CA LEU A 81 -12.11 13.27 -12.11
C LEU A 81 -12.73 12.08 -12.87
N TYR A 82 -13.08 11.00 -12.17
CA TYR A 82 -13.70 9.78 -12.70
C TYR A 82 -15.11 9.50 -12.14
N ALA A 83 -15.74 10.48 -11.48
CA ALA A 83 -17.05 10.32 -10.83
C ALA A 83 -18.19 9.91 -11.78
N GLU A 84 -18.01 10.08 -13.09
CA GLU A 84 -18.97 9.64 -14.11
C GLU A 84 -18.86 8.15 -14.49
N ALA A 85 -17.88 7.42 -13.96
CA ALA A 85 -17.74 5.99 -14.25
C ALA A 85 -18.93 5.22 -13.64
N LYS A 86 -19.74 4.58 -14.49
CA LYS A 86 -20.82 3.71 -14.03
C LYS A 86 -20.26 2.58 -13.16
N PRO A 87 -20.81 2.35 -11.95
CA PRO A 87 -20.47 1.19 -11.15
C PRO A 87 -20.65 -0.09 -11.97
N LEU A 88 -19.68 -1.01 -11.90
CA LEU A 88 -19.83 -2.35 -12.45
C LEU A 88 -20.88 -3.11 -11.62
N THR A 89 -22.12 -3.16 -12.11
CA THR A 89 -23.19 -4.00 -11.55
C THR A 89 -23.35 -5.29 -12.34
N TRP A 90 -24.01 -6.27 -11.75
CA TRP A 90 -24.26 -7.58 -12.39
C TRP A 90 -25.42 -7.54 -13.41
N ASP A 91 -26.01 -6.38 -13.64
CA ASP A 91 -27.21 -6.19 -14.47
C ASP A 91 -26.86 -5.86 -15.94
N LEU A 92 -26.01 -6.69 -16.55
CA LEU A 92 -25.72 -6.59 -18.00
C LEU A 92 -26.91 -7.06 -18.86
#